data_AF-A0A2P8AUH8-F1
#
_entry.id   AF-A0A2P8AUH8-F1
#
_cell.length_a   1.000
_cell.length_b   1.000
_cell.length_c   1.000
_cell.angle_alpha   90.00
_cell.angle_beta   90.00
_cell.angle_gamma   90.00
#
_symmetry.space_group_name_H-M   'P 1'
#
loop_
_entity.id
_entity.type
_entity.pdbx_description
1 polymer ?
#
loop_
_entity_poly.entity_id
_entity_poly.type
_entity_poly.pdbx_seq_one_letter_code
_entity_poly.pdbx_strand_id
1 'polypeptide(L)'
;MRPDRLGALRAAVAAVAEAAGLAAERVDDLRIAVTELASNALSHGTGPAVARCWAVAGELVCEVSGPGELADPLAGRIPPPVGSVRGRGLLLVHRLCDLVDVHVAAGVTTVRLRLELPAARVPVPRSAPDAAQGGFVRPAPL
;
A
#
# COMPACT_ATOMS: atom_id res chain seq x y z
N MET A 1 -3.19 19.33 -5.07
CA MET A 1 -2.65 18.57 -6.22
C MET A 1 -3.38 19.03 -7.47
N ARG A 2 -2.72 19.02 -8.63
CA ARG A 2 -3.26 19.37 -9.96
C ARG A 2 -3.05 18.19 -10.93
N PRO A 3 -3.76 18.09 -12.07
CA PRO A 3 -3.65 16.93 -12.96
C PRO A 3 -2.24 16.64 -13.50
N ASP A 4 -1.47 17.68 -13.82
CA ASP A 4 -0.07 17.59 -14.27
C ASP A 4 0.87 16.99 -13.21
N ARG A 5 0.44 16.98 -11.94
CA ARG A 5 1.24 16.50 -10.81
C ARG A 5 1.00 15.02 -10.47
N LEU A 6 0.12 14.32 -11.18
CA LEU A 6 -0.14 12.89 -10.94
C LEU A 6 1.11 12.01 -11.14
N GLY A 7 1.96 12.34 -12.12
CA GLY A 7 3.24 11.64 -12.31
C GLY A 7 4.18 11.80 -11.12
N ALA A 8 4.32 13.03 -10.61
CA ALA A 8 5.14 13.32 -9.43
C ALA A 8 4.59 12.65 -8.17
N LEU A 9 3.26 12.59 -8.00
CA LEU A 9 2.63 11.87 -6.90
C LEU A 9 2.99 10.38 -6.93
N ARG A 10 2.82 9.71 -8.09
CA ARG A 10 3.16 8.28 -8.24
C ARG A 10 4.62 8.00 -7.90
N ALA A 11 5.54 8.86 -8.36
CA ALA A 11 6.95 8.73 -8.07
C ALA A 11 7.24 8.89 -6.57
N ALA A 12 6.67 9.92 -5.93
CA ALA A 12 6.88 10.18 -4.51
C ALA A 12 6.33 9.05 -3.61
N VAL A 13 5.11 8.59 -3.89
CA VAL A 13 4.48 7.50 -3.11
C VAL A 13 5.26 6.20 -3.25
N ALA A 14 5.73 5.89 -4.45
CA ALA A 14 6.54 4.70 -4.67
C ALA A 14 7.89 4.76 -3.95
N ALA A 15 8.58 5.91 -3.99
CA ALA A 15 9.83 6.08 -3.25
C ALA A 15 9.63 5.85 -1.74
N VAL A 16 8.53 6.33 -1.15
CA VAL A 16 8.20 6.07 0.25
C VAL A 16 7.88 4.60 0.49
N ALA A 17 7.11 3.96 -0.40
CA ALA A 17 6.72 2.57 -0.29
C ALA A 17 7.93 1.60 -0.38
N GLU A 18 8.81 1.84 -1.34
CA GLU A 18 10.05 1.09 -1.53
C GLU A 18 10.97 1.26 -0.31
N ALA A 19 11.13 2.49 0.19
CA ALA A 19 11.91 2.76 1.40
C ALA A 19 11.33 2.10 2.66
N ALA A 20 10.00 1.91 2.72
CA ALA A 20 9.32 1.18 3.79
C ALA A 20 9.42 -0.35 3.66
N GLY A 21 9.94 -0.87 2.54
CA GLY A 21 10.10 -2.30 2.29
C GLY A 21 8.87 -2.99 1.71
N LEU A 22 7.93 -2.23 1.13
CA LEU A 22 6.79 -2.81 0.43
C LEU A 22 7.27 -3.60 -0.81
N ALA A 23 6.68 -4.77 -1.06
CA ALA A 23 7.03 -5.60 -2.22
C ALA A 23 6.78 -4.85 -3.55
N ALA A 24 7.65 -5.05 -4.56
CA ALA A 24 7.60 -4.29 -5.81
C ALA A 24 6.23 -4.34 -6.52
N GLU A 25 5.60 -5.52 -6.57
CA GLU A 25 4.24 -5.67 -7.14
C GLU A 25 3.21 -4.82 -6.39
N ARG A 26 3.30 -4.79 -5.05
CA ARG A 26 2.43 -3.98 -4.19
C ARG A 26 2.70 -2.48 -4.31
N VAL A 27 3.91 -2.07 -4.70
CA VAL A 27 4.23 -0.67 -5.03
C VAL A 27 3.47 -0.22 -6.28
N ASP A 28 3.39 -1.07 -7.30
CA ASP A 28 2.63 -0.76 -8.51
C ASP A 28 1.12 -0.74 -8.24
N ASP A 29 0.61 -1.65 -7.43
CA ASP A 29 -0.77 -1.63 -6.93
C ASP A 29 -1.11 -0.30 -6.24
N LEU A 30 -0.22 0.16 -5.36
CA LEU A 30 -0.37 1.45 -4.68
C LEU A 30 -0.33 2.64 -5.66
N ARG A 31 0.53 2.61 -6.67
CA ARG A 31 0.58 3.66 -7.72
C ARG A 31 -0.74 3.76 -8.48
N ILE A 32 -1.36 2.62 -8.79
CA ILE A 32 -2.68 2.57 -9.44
C ILE A 32 -3.72 3.15 -8.48
N ALA A 33 -3.81 2.63 -7.26
CA ALA A 33 -4.81 3.04 -6.28
C ALA A 33 -4.75 4.54 -5.98
N VAL A 34 -3.55 5.10 -5.74
CA VAL A 34 -3.39 6.53 -5.45
C VAL A 34 -3.72 7.40 -6.68
N THR A 35 -3.46 6.91 -7.89
CA THR A 35 -3.81 7.62 -9.13
C THR A 35 -5.32 7.68 -9.31
N GLU A 36 -6.03 6.59 -9.08
CA GLU A 36 -7.50 6.56 -9.14
C GLU A 36 -8.12 7.52 -8.11
N LEU A 37 -7.64 7.49 -6.86
CA LEU A 37 -8.13 8.42 -5.82
C LEU A 37 -7.84 9.87 -6.14
N ALA A 38 -6.61 10.16 -6.58
CA ALA A 38 -6.22 11.50 -6.99
C ALA A 38 -7.05 12.00 -8.18
N SER A 39 -7.30 11.14 -9.16
CA SER A 39 -8.10 11.47 -10.34
C SER A 39 -9.55 11.71 -9.98
N ASN A 40 -10.12 10.92 -9.07
CA ASN A 40 -11.47 11.14 -8.54
C ASN A 40 -11.57 12.48 -7.80
N ALA A 41 -10.63 12.77 -6.90
CA ALA A 41 -10.60 14.02 -6.16
C ALA A 41 -10.44 15.24 -7.08
N LEU A 42 -9.70 15.12 -8.18
CA LEU A 42 -9.54 16.20 -9.17
C LEU A 42 -10.75 16.34 -10.11
N SER A 43 -11.41 15.22 -10.44
CA SER A 43 -12.56 15.23 -11.37
C SER A 43 -13.86 15.65 -10.71
N HIS A 44 -14.01 15.37 -9.41
CA HIS A 44 -15.23 15.60 -8.64
C HIS A 44 -15.08 16.67 -7.57
N GLY A 45 -13.85 16.96 -7.13
CA GLY A 45 -13.60 17.97 -6.11
C GLY A 45 -13.60 19.38 -6.68
N THR A 46 -13.95 20.33 -5.83
CA THR A 46 -14.01 21.77 -6.16
C THR A 46 -12.70 22.51 -5.85
N GLY A 47 -11.64 21.79 -5.47
CA GLY A 47 -10.38 22.38 -5.03
C GLY A 47 -9.25 21.36 -4.91
N PRO A 48 -8.10 21.76 -4.35
CA PRO A 48 -6.89 20.93 -4.39
C PRO A 48 -7.00 19.70 -3.48
N ALA A 49 -6.58 18.55 -4.00
CA ALA A 49 -6.37 17.35 -3.19
C ALA A 49 -4.96 17.31 -2.54
N VAL A 50 -4.83 16.68 -1.39
CA VAL A 50 -3.57 16.46 -0.68
C VAL A 50 -3.36 14.96 -0.54
N ALA A 51 -2.14 14.50 -0.77
CA ALA A 51 -1.73 13.12 -0.53
C ALA A 51 -0.64 13.08 0.54
N ARG A 52 -0.71 12.10 1.45
CA ARG A 52 0.29 11.80 2.46
C ARG A 52 0.59 10.32 2.42
N CYS A 53 1.84 9.92 2.63
CA CYS A 53 2.25 8.52 2.66
C CYS A 53 3.26 8.32 3.80
N TRP A 54 3.05 7.33 4.65
CA TRP A 54 3.90 7.05 5.80
C TRP A 54 3.78 5.57 6.21
N ALA A 55 4.81 5.04 6.87
CA ALA A 55 4.75 3.70 7.48
C ALA A 55 4.37 3.81 8.96
N VAL A 56 3.54 2.90 9.45
CA VAL A 56 3.15 2.81 10.86
C VAL A 56 2.78 1.36 11.20
N ALA A 57 3.28 0.85 12.32
CA ALA A 57 2.88 -0.44 12.90
C ALA A 57 2.88 -1.65 11.93
N GLY A 58 3.86 -1.74 11.01
CA GLY A 58 3.95 -2.83 10.05
C GLY A 58 3.06 -2.66 8.81
N GLU A 59 2.47 -1.48 8.62
CA GLU A 59 1.69 -1.13 7.45
C GLU A 59 2.27 0.13 6.77
N LEU A 60 2.12 0.20 5.47
CA LEU A 60 2.22 1.44 4.72
C LEU A 60 0.84 2.06 4.60
N VAL A 61 0.71 3.31 5.01
CA VAL A 61 -0.53 4.08 4.94
C VAL A 61 -0.37 5.19 3.90
N CYS A 62 -1.29 5.24 2.95
CA CYS A 62 -1.42 6.36 2.02
C CYS A 62 -2.80 7.01 2.16
N GLU A 63 -2.83 8.31 2.35
CA GLU A 63 -4.05 9.09 2.53
C GLU A 63 -4.19 10.10 1.41
N VAL A 64 -5.36 10.13 0.77
CA VAL A 64 -5.74 11.14 -0.20
C VAL A 64 -6.95 11.88 0.34
N SER A 65 -6.82 13.19 0.54
CA SER A 65 -7.88 14.07 1.03
C SER A 65 -8.19 15.16 0.02
N GLY A 66 -9.45 15.50 -0.17
CA GLY A 66 -9.85 16.60 -1.06
C GLY A 66 -11.23 17.14 -0.72
N PRO A 67 -11.54 18.37 -1.17
CA PRO A 67 -12.87 18.93 -1.03
C PRO A 67 -13.88 18.14 -1.86
N GLY A 68 -15.07 17.98 -1.33
CA GLY A 68 -16.15 17.21 -1.93
C GLY A 68 -16.62 16.08 -1.04
N GLU A 69 -17.82 15.61 -1.31
CA GLU A 69 -18.45 14.51 -0.61
C GLU A 69 -18.51 13.30 -1.55
N LEU A 70 -18.00 12.15 -1.09
CA LEU A 70 -18.30 10.90 -1.75
C LEU A 70 -19.76 10.57 -1.46
N ALA A 71 -20.63 10.81 -2.46
CA ALA A 71 -22.09 10.69 -2.31
C ALA A 71 -22.55 9.29 -1.86
N ASP A 72 -21.77 8.26 -2.19
CA ASP A 72 -21.97 6.90 -1.71
C ASP A 72 -20.69 6.39 -1.00
N PRO A 73 -20.69 6.26 0.34
CA PRO A 73 -19.57 5.68 1.08
C PRO A 73 -19.25 4.23 0.70
N LEU A 74 -20.18 3.52 0.04
CA LEU A 74 -20.00 2.17 -0.47
C LEU A 74 -19.51 2.17 -1.94
N ALA A 75 -19.29 3.33 -2.55
CA ALA A 75 -18.79 3.43 -3.92
C ALA A 75 -17.50 2.64 -4.10
N GLY A 76 -17.49 1.75 -5.10
CA GLY A 76 -16.37 0.84 -5.36
C GLY A 76 -16.39 -0.46 -4.56
N ARG A 77 -17.35 -0.72 -3.67
CA ARG A 77 -17.49 -2.04 -3.02
C ARG A 77 -18.26 -3.04 -3.87
N ILE A 78 -19.09 -2.55 -4.78
CA ILE A 78 -19.88 -3.34 -5.73
C ILE A 78 -19.47 -2.96 -7.16
N PRO A 79 -19.23 -3.93 -8.05
CA PRO A 79 -18.96 -3.64 -9.45
C PRO A 79 -20.10 -2.83 -10.08
N PRO A 80 -19.81 -1.78 -10.86
CA PRO A 80 -20.84 -1.05 -11.57
C PRO A 80 -21.49 -1.95 -12.65
N PRO A 81 -22.74 -1.68 -13.06
CA PRO A 81 -23.42 -2.44 -14.11
C PRO A 81 -22.59 -2.56 -15.38
N VAL A 82 -22.74 -3.69 -16.08
CA VAL A 82 -22.11 -3.95 -17.37
C VAL A 82 -22.51 -2.83 -18.35
N GLY A 83 -21.52 -2.19 -18.97
CA GLY A 83 -21.73 -1.03 -19.86
C GLY A 83 -21.45 0.35 -19.22
N SER A 84 -21.19 0.41 -17.90
CA SER A 84 -20.80 1.66 -17.25
C SER A 84 -19.44 2.16 -17.76
N VAL A 85 -19.39 3.41 -18.21
CA VAL A 85 -18.17 4.08 -18.71
C VAL A 85 -17.25 4.52 -17.55
N ARG A 86 -17.80 4.71 -16.35
CA ARG A 86 -17.09 5.15 -15.14
C ARG A 86 -17.46 4.28 -13.92
N GLY A 87 -16.77 4.48 -12.80
CA GLY A 87 -17.10 3.82 -11.52
C GLY A 87 -16.28 2.58 -11.17
N ARG A 88 -15.27 2.23 -11.99
CA ARG A 88 -14.35 1.10 -11.70
C ARG A 88 -13.13 1.50 -10.85
N GLY A 89 -12.78 2.78 -10.81
CA GLY A 89 -11.58 3.26 -10.11
C GLY A 89 -11.58 2.92 -8.62
N LEU A 90 -12.66 3.25 -7.91
CA LEU A 90 -12.80 2.88 -6.50
C LEU A 90 -12.89 1.37 -6.28
N LEU A 91 -13.46 0.61 -7.23
CA LEU A 91 -13.45 -0.85 -7.18
C LEU A 91 -12.02 -1.40 -7.25
N LEU A 92 -11.19 -0.88 -8.15
CA LEU A 92 -9.78 -1.25 -8.23
C LEU A 92 -9.05 -0.91 -6.93
N VAL A 93 -9.26 0.29 -6.38
CA VAL A 93 -8.67 0.69 -5.09
C VAL A 93 -9.00 -0.31 -3.99
N HIS A 94 -10.27 -0.73 -3.87
CA HIS A 94 -10.69 -1.74 -2.89
C HIS A 94 -10.12 -3.14 -3.13
N ARG A 95 -9.65 -3.46 -4.34
CA ARG A 95 -9.04 -4.76 -4.67
C ARG A 95 -7.54 -4.80 -4.50
N LEU A 96 -6.88 -3.64 -4.63
CA LEU A 96 -5.41 -3.51 -4.63
C LEU A 96 -4.84 -3.17 -3.25
N CYS A 97 -5.69 -2.76 -2.30
CA CYS A 97 -5.28 -2.42 -0.94
C CYS A 97 -5.89 -3.41 0.06
N ASP A 98 -5.18 -3.67 1.16
CA ASP A 98 -5.63 -4.62 2.19
C ASP A 98 -6.79 -4.02 3.00
N LEU A 99 -6.74 -2.71 3.25
CA LEU A 99 -7.83 -1.96 3.86
C LEU A 99 -7.97 -0.57 3.23
N VAL A 100 -9.22 -0.16 3.04
CA VAL A 100 -9.60 1.15 2.52
C VAL A 100 -10.65 1.76 3.44
N ASP A 101 -10.26 2.81 4.16
CA ASP A 101 -11.15 3.61 4.98
C ASP A 101 -11.56 4.87 4.23
N VAL A 102 -12.86 5.15 4.21
CA VAL A 102 -13.40 6.41 3.68
C VAL A 102 -14.00 7.18 4.84
N HIS A 103 -13.56 8.42 5.01
CA HIS A 103 -14.08 9.35 6.01
C HIS A 103 -14.52 10.64 5.32
N VAL A 104 -15.73 11.08 5.61
CA VAL A 104 -16.28 12.35 5.10
C VAL A 104 -16.63 13.22 6.29
N ALA A 105 -16.01 14.41 6.37
CA ALA A 105 -16.28 15.37 7.42
C ALA A 105 -16.05 16.80 6.91
N ALA A 106 -16.96 17.71 7.28
CA ALA A 106 -16.86 19.14 6.96
C ALA A 106 -16.59 19.45 5.46
N GLY A 107 -17.25 18.70 4.56
CA GLY A 107 -17.09 18.88 3.10
C GLY A 107 -15.75 18.39 2.54
N VAL A 108 -14.99 17.61 3.31
CA VAL A 108 -13.75 16.96 2.87
C VAL A 108 -13.95 15.45 2.89
N THR A 109 -13.59 14.81 1.79
CA THR A 109 -13.46 13.35 1.72
C THR A 109 -11.99 12.98 1.88
N THR A 110 -11.73 12.08 2.83
CA THR A 110 -10.43 11.47 3.08
C THR A 110 -10.54 9.98 2.84
N VAL A 111 -9.73 9.46 1.93
CA VAL A 111 -9.59 8.02 1.70
C VAL A 111 -8.21 7.59 2.16
N ARG A 112 -8.16 6.58 3.03
CA ARG A 112 -6.94 6.01 3.58
C ARG A 112 -6.78 4.57 3.12
N LEU A 113 -5.68 4.33 2.42
CA LEU A 113 -5.21 3.03 1.94
C LEU A 113 -4.23 2.47 2.96
N ARG A 114 -4.37 1.19 3.29
CA ARG A 114 -3.38 0.43 4.06
C ARG A 114 -2.89 -0.77 3.27
N LEU A 115 -1.59 -0.96 3.28
CA LEU A 115 -0.91 -2.11 2.70
C LEU A 115 0.01 -2.72 3.76
N GLU A 116 -0.07 -4.02 3.97
CA GLU A 116 0.80 -4.74 4.89
C GLU A 116 2.25 -4.71 4.38
N LEU A 117 3.17 -4.33 5.27
CA LEU A 117 4.59 -4.48 5.02
C LEU A 117 5.01 -5.91 5.36
N PRO A 118 5.97 -6.50 4.61
CA PRO A 118 6.53 -7.77 4.98
C PRO A 118 7.04 -7.73 6.43
N ALA A 119 6.65 -8.72 7.23
CA ALA A 119 7.23 -8.88 8.55
C ALA A 119 8.75 -8.92 8.43
N ALA A 120 9.45 -8.17 9.29
CA ALA A 120 10.91 -8.24 9.34
C ALA A 120 11.29 -9.71 9.51
N ARG A 121 12.01 -10.28 8.53
CA ARG A 121 12.52 -11.65 8.66
C ARG A 121 13.39 -11.67 9.92
N VAL A 122 12.94 -12.37 10.96
CA VAL A 122 13.83 -12.79 12.03
C VAL A 122 14.82 -13.75 11.37
N PRO A 123 16.14 -13.47 11.36
CA PRO A 123 17.10 -14.42 10.84
C PRO A 123 16.97 -15.70 11.67
N VAL A 124 16.65 -16.83 11.04
CA VAL A 124 16.76 -18.14 11.70
C VAL A 124 18.23 -18.26 12.13
N PRO A 125 18.53 -18.43 13.43
CA PRO A 125 19.91 -18.68 13.85
C PRO A 125 20.41 -19.87 13.05
N ARG A 126 21.49 -19.70 12.27
CA ARG A 126 22.16 -20.84 11.64
C ARG A 126 22.56 -21.75 12.79
N SER A 127 21.92 -22.91 12.89
CA SER A 127 22.40 -24.00 13.74
C SER A 127 23.86 -24.21 13.41
N ALA A 128 24.73 -24.06 14.41
CA ALA A 128 26.15 -24.28 14.27
C ALA A 128 26.41 -25.65 13.63
N PRO A 129 27.44 -25.81 12.79
CA PRO A 129 27.79 -27.12 12.25
C PRO A 129 28.05 -28.08 13.42
N ASP A 130 27.44 -29.26 13.31
CA ASP A 130 27.58 -30.37 14.24
C ASP A 130 29.08 -30.70 14.41
N ALA A 131 29.64 -30.31 15.54
CA ALA A 131 31.01 -30.64 15.92
C ALA A 131 31.05 -32.09 16.42
N ALA A 132 30.81 -33.04 15.51
CA ALA A 132 30.98 -34.45 15.79
C ALA A 132 31.49 -35.15 14.53
N GLN A 133 32.83 -35.18 14.39
CA GLN A 133 33.60 -36.29 13.80
C GLN A 133 35.10 -35.99 13.93
N GLY A 134 35.64 -36.27 15.11
CA GLY A 134 37.07 -36.38 15.35
C GLY A 134 37.32 -37.65 16.15
N GLY A 135 37.61 -38.75 15.46
CA GLY A 135 37.89 -40.05 16.07
C GLY A 135 39.13 -39.99 16.94
N PHE A 136 38.99 -40.35 18.21
CA PHE A 136 40.11 -40.59 19.11
C PHE A 136 40.50 -42.07 19.01
N VAL A 137 41.59 -42.36 18.29
CA VAL A 137 42.23 -43.68 18.30
C VAL A 137 43.03 -43.80 19.60
N ARG A 138 42.70 -44.80 20.42
CA ARG A 138 43.51 -45.16 21.61
C ARG A 138 44.69 -46.04 21.18
N PRO A 139 45.91 -45.84 21.71
CA PRO A 139 47.00 -46.78 21.47
C PRO A 139 46.83 -48.04 22.33
N ALA A 140 47.27 -49.18 21.79
CA ALA A 140 47.32 -50.46 22.48
C ALA A 140 48.50 -50.52 23.47
N PRO A 141 48.36 -51.21 24.62
CA PRO A 141 49.49 -51.46 25.51
C PRO A 141 50.30 -52.68 25.05
N LEU A 142 51.59 -52.66 25.39
CA LEU A 142 52.57 -53.75 25.20
C LEU A 142 52.20 -55.01 25.98
#